data_AF-A0A835BQ29-F1
#
_entry.id   AF-A0A835BQ29-F1
#
_cell.length_a   1.000
_cell.length_b   1.000
_cell.length_c   1.000
_cell.angle_alpha   90.00
_cell.angle_beta   90.00
_cell.angle_gamma   90.00
#
_symmetry.space_group_name_H-M   'P 1'
#
loop_
_entity.id
_entity.type
_entity.pdbx_description
1 polymer ?
#
loop_
_entity_poly.entity_id
_entity_poly.type
_entity_poly.pdbx_seq_one_letter_code
_entity_poly.pdbx_strand_id
1 'polypeptide(L)'
;MALSQSTQLGLATGLFGVLSFLLAVLAEINKPPYGTPIQGQDVVVCRFPRDPSVALGALAAACSAALGALAVFFPYGGRHIPREVLFAHTPLYVFFHVAVGVTVAGAGTTVLATASEAMLHARNVHREPGHACPTAETGVLGGAAFLNLDAMLFWIVCLMLVCNVREDYFDDGHGGDGGAGDGIEEK
;
A
#
# COMPACT_ATOMS: atom_id res chain seq x y z
N MET A 1 -9.83 28.03 -0.60
CA MET A 1 -10.15 27.11 -1.71
C MET A 1 -10.37 25.74 -1.09
N ALA A 2 -11.61 25.24 -1.07
CA ALA A 2 -11.89 23.90 -0.55
C ALA A 2 -11.44 22.88 -1.61
N LEU A 3 -10.40 22.10 -1.30
CA LEU A 3 -9.99 20.97 -2.13
C LEU A 3 -11.18 20.00 -2.24
N SER A 4 -11.45 19.45 -3.43
CA SER A 4 -12.47 18.41 -3.56
C SER A 4 -12.07 17.19 -2.73
N GLN A 5 -13.06 16.47 -2.18
CA GLN A 5 -12.84 15.31 -1.32
C GLN A 5 -11.98 14.23 -2.00
N SER A 6 -12.06 14.09 -3.33
CA SER A 6 -11.22 13.18 -4.13
C SER A 6 -9.76 13.61 -4.16
N THR A 7 -9.48 14.91 -4.30
CA THR A 7 -8.12 15.42 -4.23
C THR A 7 -7.53 15.27 -2.83
N GLN A 8 -8.34 15.42 -1.77
CA GLN A 8 -7.87 15.19 -0.39
C GLN A 8 -7.49 13.72 -0.15
N LEU A 9 -8.33 12.77 -0.61
CA LEU A 9 -8.03 11.34 -0.48
C LEU A 9 -6.84 10.91 -1.35
N GLY A 10 -6.68 11.49 -2.55
CA GLY A 10 -5.50 11.29 -3.39
C GLY A 10 -4.21 11.81 -2.72
N LEU A 11 -4.23 13.03 -2.18
CA LEU A 11 -3.10 13.61 -1.43
C LEU A 11 -2.75 12.81 -0.18
N ALA A 12 -3.75 12.38 0.59
CA ALA A 12 -3.53 11.55 1.76
C ALA A 12 -2.88 10.21 1.36
N THR A 13 -3.43 9.54 0.35
CA THR A 13 -2.90 8.27 -0.16
C THR A 13 -1.45 8.41 -0.65
N GLY A 14 -1.15 9.49 -1.40
CA GLY A 14 0.21 9.80 -1.82
C GLY A 14 1.16 10.07 -0.65
N LEU A 15 0.73 10.88 0.33
CA LEU A 15 1.53 11.21 1.52
C LEU A 15 1.85 9.95 2.34
N PHE A 16 0.86 9.12 2.62
CA PHE A 16 1.05 7.88 3.37
C PHE A 16 1.94 6.88 2.60
N GLY A 17 1.79 6.78 1.28
CA GLY A 17 2.65 5.93 0.45
C GLY A 17 4.11 6.39 0.44
N VAL A 18 4.36 7.69 0.29
CA VAL A 18 5.72 8.25 0.36
C VAL A 18 6.32 8.07 1.75
N LEU A 19 5.56 8.32 2.82
CA LEU A 19 6.01 8.09 4.19
C LEU A 19 6.37 6.62 4.41
N SER A 20 5.53 5.68 3.97
CA SER A 20 5.79 4.24 4.06
C SER A 20 7.07 3.86 3.30
N PHE A 21 7.28 4.41 2.10
CA PHE A 21 8.49 4.18 1.31
C PHE A 21 9.75 4.67 2.03
N LEU A 22 9.73 5.92 2.52
CA LEU A 22 10.88 6.51 3.23
C LEU A 22 11.22 5.73 4.50
N LEU A 23 10.22 5.34 5.29
CA LEU A 23 10.43 4.55 6.51
C LEU A 23 11.05 3.18 6.19
N ALA A 24 10.60 2.51 5.13
CA ALA A 24 11.15 1.22 4.72
C ALA A 24 12.57 1.33 4.15
N VAL A 25 12.89 2.38 3.39
CA VAL A 25 14.27 2.66 2.93
C VAL A 25 15.20 2.98 4.10
N LEU A 26 14.74 3.79 5.06
CA LEU A 26 15.51 4.10 6.27
C LEU A 26 15.72 2.85 7.12
N ALA A 27 14.73 1.96 7.23
CA ALA A 27 14.86 0.68 7.91
C ALA A 27 15.95 -0.19 7.27
N GLU A 28 16.01 -0.20 5.93
CA GLU A 28 17.02 -0.98 5.20
C GLU A 28 18.44 -0.38 5.34
N ILE A 29 18.60 0.95 5.27
CA ILE A 29 19.92 1.60 5.41
C ILE A 29 20.49 1.43 6.82
N ASN A 30 19.64 1.38 7.85
CA ASN A 30 20.07 1.24 9.24
C ASN A 30 20.27 -0.21 9.69
N LYS A 31 20.16 -1.20 8.79
CA LYS A 31 20.45 -2.60 9.14
C LYS A 31 21.93 -2.79 9.48
N PRO A 32 22.26 -3.43 10.62
CA PRO A 32 23.64 -3.80 10.90
C PRO A 32 24.08 -4.96 9.99
N PRO A 33 25.33 -4.95 9.50
CA PRO A 33 25.83 -5.96 8.56
C PRO A 33 26.01 -7.36 9.19
N TYR A 34 26.19 -7.45 10.51
CA TYR A 34 26.30 -8.71 11.24
C TYR A 34 26.08 -8.49 12.75
N GLY A 35 25.51 -9.49 13.43
CA GLY A 35 25.50 -9.54 14.90
C GLY A 35 26.87 -9.91 15.44
N THR A 36 27.20 -9.47 16.66
CA THR A 36 28.46 -9.88 17.31
C THR A 36 28.23 -11.17 18.11
N PRO A 37 28.96 -12.27 17.82
CA PRO A 37 28.84 -13.50 18.59
C PRO A 37 29.59 -13.35 19.92
N ILE A 38 28.87 -13.50 21.04
CA ILE A 38 29.48 -13.58 22.37
C ILE A 38 29.55 -15.06 22.75
N GLN A 39 30.77 -15.59 22.80
CA GLN A 39 31.07 -16.97 23.19
C GLN A 39 30.92 -17.12 24.72
N GLY A 40 30.02 -17.99 25.16
CA GLY A 40 29.88 -18.47 26.54
C GLY A 40 30.30 -19.94 26.68
N GLN A 41 30.28 -20.47 27.90
CA GLN A 41 30.53 -21.89 28.18
C GLN A 41 29.39 -22.73 27.58
N ASP A 42 29.62 -23.34 26.41
CA ASP A 42 28.68 -24.17 25.62
C ASP A 42 27.48 -23.44 24.96
N VAL A 43 27.48 -22.10 24.93
CA VAL A 43 26.43 -21.31 24.26
C VAL A 43 27.02 -20.10 23.53
N VAL A 44 26.52 -19.79 22.34
CA VAL A 44 26.80 -18.54 21.62
C VAL A 44 25.57 -17.65 21.74
N VAL A 45 25.76 -16.47 22.33
CA VAL A 45 24.71 -15.44 22.40
C VAL A 45 24.97 -14.42 21.30
N CYS A 46 24.05 -14.32 20.35
CA CYS A 46 24.10 -13.33 19.30
C CYS A 46 23.63 -11.98 19.84
N ARG A 47 24.57 -11.04 19.98
CA ARG A 47 24.23 -9.66 20.37
C ARG A 47 24.00 -8.85 19.11
N PHE A 48 22.73 -8.61 18.83
CA PHE A 48 22.31 -7.67 17.80
C PHE A 48 22.27 -6.25 18.39
N PRO A 49 22.78 -5.23 17.67
CA PRO A 49 22.58 -3.83 18.02
C PRO A 49 21.09 -3.47 18.18
N ARG A 50 20.79 -2.32 18.79
CA ARG A 50 19.42 -1.80 18.81
C ARG A 50 19.05 -1.42 17.38
N ASP A 51 18.26 -2.26 16.73
CA ASP A 51 17.85 -2.05 15.34
C ASP A 51 16.52 -1.29 15.29
N PRO A 52 16.50 -0.02 14.84
CA PRO A 52 15.26 0.72 14.64
C PRO A 52 14.46 0.18 13.45
N SER A 53 15.02 -0.72 12.64
CA SER A 53 14.39 -1.32 11.46
C SER A 53 13.05 -1.96 11.76
N VAL A 54 12.94 -2.67 12.90
CA VAL A 54 11.70 -3.35 13.31
C VAL A 54 10.60 -2.34 13.64
N ALA A 55 10.95 -1.26 14.35
CA ALA A 55 10.00 -0.20 14.68
C ALA A 55 9.59 0.61 13.44
N LEU A 56 10.54 0.91 12.55
CA LEU A 56 10.31 1.64 11.30
C LEU A 56 9.50 0.80 10.31
N GLY A 57 9.76 -0.51 10.21
CA GLY A 57 9.01 -1.46 9.39
C GLY A 57 7.59 -1.67 9.92
N ALA A 58 7.42 -1.75 11.24
CA ALA A 58 6.09 -1.81 11.86
C ALA A 58 5.29 -0.51 11.64
N LEU A 59 5.93 0.65 11.73
CA LEU A 59 5.31 1.94 11.42
C LEU A 59 4.97 2.07 9.93
N ALA A 60 5.84 1.61 9.03
CA ALA A 60 5.58 1.59 7.60
C ALA A 60 4.37 0.69 7.27
N ALA A 61 4.30 -0.50 7.86
CA ALA A 61 3.16 -1.42 7.71
C ALA A 61 1.87 -0.84 8.31
N ALA A 62 1.94 -0.09 9.41
CA ALA A 62 0.78 0.58 9.98
C ALA A 62 0.28 1.74 9.09
N CYS A 63 1.22 2.49 8.46
CA CYS A 63 0.90 3.58 7.55
C CYS A 63 0.31 3.12 6.20
N SER A 64 0.63 1.90 5.75
CA SER A 64 0.12 1.36 4.49
C SER A 64 -1.32 0.82 4.57
N ALA A 65 -2.02 1.02 5.69
CA ALA A 65 -3.39 0.58 5.89
C ALA A 65 -4.39 1.28 4.94
N ALA A 66 -4.63 0.64 3.79
CA ALA A 66 -5.87 0.53 3.01
C ALA A 66 -6.76 1.78 2.79
N LEU A 67 -6.23 3.00 2.88
CA LEU A 67 -6.97 4.20 2.47
C LEU A 67 -7.34 4.18 0.98
N GLY A 68 -6.48 3.59 0.13
CA GLY A 68 -6.71 3.50 -1.32
C GLY A 68 -7.97 2.72 -1.68
N ALA A 69 -8.19 1.55 -1.06
CA ALA A 69 -9.38 0.75 -1.29
C ALA A 69 -10.65 1.45 -0.79
N LEU A 70 -10.58 2.09 0.39
CA LEU A 70 -11.69 2.86 0.93
C LEU A 70 -12.03 4.04 0.03
N ALA A 71 -11.02 4.72 -0.52
CA ALA A 71 -11.18 5.89 -1.37
C ALA A 71 -11.81 5.58 -2.74
N VAL A 72 -11.68 4.35 -3.25
CA VAL A 72 -12.38 3.91 -4.48
C VAL A 72 -13.89 3.78 -4.25
N PHE A 73 -14.30 3.26 -3.09
CA PHE A 73 -15.72 3.02 -2.77
C PHE A 73 -16.38 4.17 -1.99
N PHE A 74 -15.62 5.21 -1.59
CA PHE A 74 -16.18 6.30 -0.80
C PHE A 74 -17.14 7.16 -1.64
N PRO A 75 -18.34 7.46 -1.12
CA PRO A 75 -19.29 8.34 -1.81
C PRO A 75 -18.83 9.81 -1.71
N TYR A 76 -18.08 10.28 -2.71
CA TYR A 76 -17.76 11.71 -2.82
C TYR A 76 -19.03 12.55 -3.03
N GLY A 77 -19.24 13.56 -2.18
CA GLY A 77 -20.37 14.48 -2.30
C GLY A 77 -21.76 13.86 -2.09
N GLY A 78 -21.86 12.74 -1.38
CA GLY A 78 -23.16 12.12 -1.02
C GLY A 78 -23.85 11.34 -2.15
N ARG A 79 -23.23 11.22 -3.32
CA ARG A 79 -23.72 10.39 -4.44
C ARG A 79 -22.89 9.10 -4.54
N HIS A 80 -23.59 7.97 -4.52
CA HIS A 80 -23.01 6.63 -4.63
C HIS A 80 -23.14 6.11 -6.07
N ILE A 81 -22.11 5.43 -6.58
CA ILE A 81 -22.11 4.81 -7.90
C ILE A 81 -22.25 3.30 -7.71
N PRO A 82 -23.19 2.63 -8.42
CA PRO A 82 -23.29 1.18 -8.36
C PRO A 82 -21.99 0.52 -8.84
N ARG A 83 -21.54 -0.52 -8.12
CA ARG A 83 -20.29 -1.24 -8.41
C ARG A 83 -20.26 -1.84 -9.82
N GLU A 84 -21.42 -2.18 -10.36
CA GLU A 84 -21.60 -2.72 -11.71
C GLU A 84 -21.12 -1.74 -12.78
N VAL A 85 -21.46 -0.45 -12.64
CA VAL A 85 -21.02 0.61 -13.57
C VAL A 85 -19.53 0.87 -13.40
N LEU A 86 -19.03 0.83 -12.17
CA LEU A 86 -17.62 1.06 -11.88
C LEU A 86 -16.72 -0.03 -12.51
N PHE A 87 -17.10 -1.29 -12.38
CA PHE A 87 -16.33 -2.41 -12.91
C PHE A 87 -16.65 -2.75 -14.38
N ALA A 88 -17.66 -2.12 -14.99
CA ALA A 88 -17.87 -2.19 -16.44
C ALA A 88 -16.70 -1.54 -17.21
N HIS A 89 -16.01 -0.56 -16.61
CA HIS A 89 -14.81 0.01 -17.20
C HIS A 89 -13.61 -0.93 -17.03
N THR A 90 -13.26 -1.62 -18.11
CA THR A 90 -12.09 -2.51 -18.23
C THR A 90 -10.79 -1.95 -17.62
N PRO A 91 -10.35 -0.70 -17.89
CA PRO A 91 -9.11 -0.21 -17.30
C PRO A 91 -9.18 -0.14 -15.77
N LEU A 92 -10.30 0.33 -15.22
CA LEU A 92 -10.49 0.44 -13.78
C LEU A 92 -10.50 -0.94 -13.11
N TYR A 93 -11.15 -1.93 -13.73
CA TYR A 93 -11.14 -3.31 -13.23
C TYR A 93 -9.72 -3.89 -13.15
N VAL A 94 -8.93 -3.74 -14.22
CA VAL A 94 -7.56 -4.26 -14.29
C VAL A 94 -6.65 -3.55 -13.28
N PHE A 95 -6.64 -2.22 -13.28
CA PHE A 95 -5.79 -1.45 -12.36
C PHE A 95 -6.16 -1.71 -10.90
N PHE A 96 -7.44 -1.90 -10.59
CA PHE A 96 -7.88 -2.23 -9.23
C PHE A 96 -7.32 -3.58 -8.77
N HIS A 97 -7.36 -4.61 -9.62
CA HIS A 97 -6.83 -5.94 -9.25
C HIS A 97 -5.31 -5.92 -9.11
N VAL A 98 -4.62 -5.19 -9.99
CA VAL A 98 -3.17 -4.99 -9.88
C VAL A 98 -2.84 -4.23 -8.59
N ALA A 99 -3.54 -3.14 -8.29
CA ALA A 99 -3.34 -2.35 -7.07
C ALA A 99 -3.50 -3.22 -5.82
N VAL A 100 -4.55 -4.05 -5.76
CA VAL A 100 -4.77 -4.99 -4.65
C VAL A 100 -3.64 -6.02 -4.56
N GLY A 101 -3.24 -6.63 -5.68
CA GLY A 101 -2.17 -7.63 -5.72
C GLY A 101 -0.83 -7.07 -5.24
N VAL A 102 -0.44 -5.90 -5.75
CA VAL A 102 0.81 -5.22 -5.38
C VAL A 102 0.78 -4.76 -3.91
N THR A 103 -0.37 -4.27 -3.43
CA THR A 103 -0.54 -3.90 -2.01
C THR A 103 -0.34 -5.11 -1.09
N VAL A 104 -0.96 -6.25 -1.41
CA VAL A 104 -0.81 -7.48 -0.61
C VAL A 104 0.63 -7.98 -0.65
N ALA A 105 1.28 -7.94 -1.82
CA ALA A 105 2.68 -8.33 -1.96
C ALA A 105 3.63 -7.39 -1.17
N GLY A 106 3.46 -6.08 -1.27
CA GLY A 106 4.25 -5.08 -0.55
C GLY A 106 4.07 -5.15 0.97
N ALA A 107 2.82 -5.25 1.44
CA ALA A 107 2.53 -5.41 2.87
C ALA A 107 3.05 -6.77 3.39
N GLY A 108 2.79 -7.86 2.66
CA GLY A 108 3.23 -9.20 3.04
C GLY A 108 4.75 -9.31 3.14
N THR A 109 5.49 -8.77 2.17
CA THR A 109 6.96 -8.75 2.20
C THR A 109 7.51 -7.88 3.34
N THR A 110 6.89 -6.72 3.62
CA THR A 110 7.27 -5.86 4.75
C THR A 110 7.06 -6.58 6.09
N VAL A 111 5.90 -7.20 6.27
CA VAL A 111 5.57 -7.96 7.50
C VAL A 111 6.49 -9.16 7.66
N LEU A 112 6.73 -9.92 6.60
CA LEU A 112 7.58 -11.10 6.64
C LEU A 112 9.03 -10.73 7.00
N ALA A 113 9.59 -9.69 6.37
CA ALA A 113 10.93 -9.21 6.68
C ALA A 113 11.05 -8.68 8.12
N THR A 114 10.04 -7.96 8.60
CA THR A 114 10.02 -7.47 9.99
C THR A 114 9.88 -8.62 10.99
N ALA A 115 9.04 -9.62 10.68
CA ALA A 115 8.83 -10.79 11.53
C ALA A 115 10.06 -11.70 11.60
N SER A 116 10.78 -11.88 10.50
CA SER A 116 12.02 -12.66 10.49
C SER A 116 13.12 -11.99 11.32
N GLU A 117 13.27 -10.67 11.22
CA GLU A 117 14.17 -9.88 12.09
C GLU A 117 13.78 -10.00 13.57
N ALA A 118 12.50 -9.85 13.89
CA ALA A 118 12.02 -9.98 15.26
C ALA A 118 12.25 -11.40 15.83
N MET A 119 12.06 -12.44 15.01
CA MET A 119 12.32 -13.82 15.41
C MET A 119 13.81 -14.09 15.68
N LEU A 120 14.70 -13.56 14.85
CA LEU A 120 16.16 -13.67 15.05
C LEU A 120 16.59 -12.98 16.35
N HIS A 121 16.03 -11.81 16.64
CA HIS A 121 16.31 -11.09 17.88
C HIS A 121 15.78 -11.83 19.13
N ALA A 122 14.61 -12.48 19.02
CA ALA A 122 14.01 -13.27 20.10
C ALA A 122 14.74 -14.61 20.33
N ARG A 123 15.33 -15.20 19.29
CA ARG A 123 16.10 -16.46 19.36
C ARG A 123 17.60 -16.21 19.32
N ASN A 124 18.09 -15.38 20.23
CA ASN A 124 19.49 -14.96 20.29
C ASN A 124 20.45 -15.95 20.97
N VAL A 125 19.97 -17.08 21.51
CA VAL A 125 20.81 -18.08 22.20
C VAL A 125 20.91 -19.35 21.37
N HIS A 126 22.13 -19.69 20.95
CA HIS A 126 22.44 -20.92 20.22
C HIS A 126 23.34 -21.84 21.06
N ARG A 127 23.04 -23.14 21.08
CA ARG A 127 23.83 -24.16 21.81
C ARG A 127 25.01 -24.71 21.00
N GLU A 128 25.26 -24.15 19.83
CA GLU A 128 26.34 -24.59 18.94
C GLU A 128 27.52 -23.60 19.02
N PRO A 129 28.72 -24.06 19.42
CA PRO A 129 29.90 -23.20 19.64
C PRO A 129 30.46 -22.55 18.37
N GLY A 130 29.94 -22.90 17.18
CA GLY A 130 30.34 -22.37 15.89
C GLY A 130 29.22 -21.65 15.11
N HIS A 131 28.08 -21.34 15.74
CA HIS A 131 26.98 -20.69 15.03
C HIS A 131 27.39 -19.26 14.62
N ALA A 132 27.42 -19.00 13.30
CA ALA A 132 27.46 -17.63 12.80
C ALA A 132 26.17 -16.92 13.25
N CYS A 133 26.21 -15.64 13.58
CA CYS A 133 25.03 -14.85 13.93
C CYS A 133 24.52 -14.10 12.69
N PRO A 134 23.79 -14.76 11.75
CA PRO A 134 23.32 -14.09 10.55
C PRO A 134 22.25 -13.06 10.93
N THR A 135 22.38 -11.87 10.37
CA THR A 135 21.29 -10.90 10.27
C THR A 135 20.36 -11.29 9.10
N ALA A 136 19.13 -10.78 9.12
CA ALA A 136 18.21 -10.97 8.00
C ALA A 136 18.81 -10.41 6.69
N GLU A 137 18.45 -11.02 5.55
CA GLU A 137 18.98 -10.67 4.24
C GLU A 137 18.74 -9.18 3.91
N THR A 138 19.82 -8.50 3.51
CA THR A 138 19.77 -7.11 3.05
C THR A 138 19.11 -7.05 1.68
N GLY A 139 18.19 -6.11 1.48
CA GLY A 139 17.51 -5.84 0.22
C GLY A 139 16.01 -6.18 0.23
N VAL A 140 15.56 -7.06 1.13
CA VAL A 140 14.14 -7.48 1.18
C VAL A 140 13.22 -6.33 1.61
N LEU A 141 13.60 -5.50 2.60
CA LEU A 141 12.80 -4.33 2.97
C LEU A 141 12.85 -3.25 1.88
N GLY A 142 13.98 -3.11 1.18
CA GLY A 142 14.10 -2.22 0.02
C GLY A 142 13.15 -2.61 -1.11
N GLY A 143 13.05 -3.91 -1.43
CA GLY A 143 12.09 -4.43 -2.41
C GLY A 143 10.65 -4.24 -1.97
N ALA A 144 10.36 -4.49 -0.69
CA ALA A 144 9.04 -4.22 -0.11
C ALA A 144 8.65 -2.74 -0.17
N ALA A 145 9.62 -1.83 0.07
CA ALA A 145 9.41 -0.39 -0.06
C ALA A 145 8.98 -0.02 -1.48
N PHE A 146 9.65 -0.57 -2.49
CA PHE A 146 9.35 -0.31 -3.88
C PHE A 146 7.96 -0.82 -4.28
N LEU A 147 7.57 -2.02 -3.83
CA LEU A 147 6.22 -2.55 -4.04
C LEU A 147 5.15 -1.68 -3.37
N ASN A 148 5.39 -1.18 -2.16
CA ASN A 148 4.45 -0.27 -1.50
C ASN A 148 4.33 1.09 -2.22
N LEU A 149 5.41 1.60 -2.79
CA LEU A 149 5.39 2.80 -3.63
C LEU A 149 4.57 2.57 -4.91
N ASP A 150 4.79 1.45 -5.57
CA ASP A 150 4.08 1.05 -6.79
C ASP A 150 2.58 0.83 -6.54
N ALA A 151 2.23 0.20 -5.41
CA ALA A 151 0.86 0.09 -4.95
C ALA A 151 0.18 1.46 -4.79
N MET A 152 0.87 2.44 -4.19
CA MET A 152 0.34 3.80 -4.04
C MET A 152 0.06 4.45 -5.40
N LEU A 153 0.97 4.31 -6.36
CA LEU A 153 0.76 4.84 -7.71
C LEU A 153 -0.46 4.21 -8.38
N PHE A 154 -0.61 2.88 -8.29
CA PHE A 154 -1.79 2.20 -8.83
C PHE A 154 -3.09 2.63 -8.14
N TRP A 155 -3.08 2.89 -6.83
CA TRP A 155 -4.24 3.44 -6.12
C TRP A 155 -4.59 4.85 -6.59
N ILE A 156 -3.60 5.71 -6.85
CA ILE A 156 -3.84 7.06 -7.41
C ILE A 156 -4.44 6.96 -8.83
N VAL A 157 -3.94 6.06 -9.67
CA VAL A 157 -4.50 5.81 -11.01
C VAL A 157 -5.95 5.32 -10.91
N CYS A 158 -6.25 4.40 -9.98
CA CYS A 158 -7.62 3.97 -9.72
C CYS A 158 -8.51 5.14 -9.30
N LEU A 159 -8.04 6.02 -8.42
CA LEU A 159 -8.81 7.20 -7.99
C LEU A 159 -9.11 8.16 -9.16
N MET A 160 -8.14 8.37 -10.05
CA MET A 160 -8.35 9.17 -11.26
C MET A 160 -9.39 8.52 -12.17
N LEU A 161 -9.28 7.23 -12.44
CA LEU A 161 -10.24 6.50 -13.28
C LEU A 161 -11.65 6.51 -12.68
N VAL A 162 -11.78 6.33 -11.36
CA VAL A 162 -13.07 6.43 -10.65
C VAL A 162 -13.69 7.82 -10.82
N CYS A 163 -12.88 8.88 -10.80
CA CYS A 163 -13.38 10.24 -11.03
C CYS A 163 -13.91 10.41 -12.45
N ASN A 164 -13.22 9.88 -13.46
CA ASN A 164 -13.67 9.94 -14.85
C ASN A 164 -14.98 9.16 -15.06
N VAL A 165 -15.05 7.91 -14.59
CA VAL A 165 -16.28 7.08 -14.67
C VAL A 165 -17.45 7.74 -13.94
N ARG A 166 -17.15 8.44 -12.85
CA ARG A 166 -18.15 9.19 -12.08
C ARG A 166 -18.68 10.39 -12.85
N GLU A 167 -17.80 11.13 -13.50
CA GLU A 167 -18.18 12.27 -14.32
C GLU A 167 -19.06 11.81 -15.49
N ASP A 168 -18.62 10.80 -16.23
CA ASP A 168 -19.37 10.21 -17.35
C ASP A 168 -20.77 9.74 -16.90
N TYR A 169 -20.86 8.97 -15.80
CA TYR A 169 -22.13 8.46 -15.29
C TYR A 169 -23.13 9.55 -14.87
N PHE A 170 -22.65 10.66 -14.32
CA PHE A 170 -23.52 11.76 -13.88
C PHE A 170 -23.82 12.77 -14.98
N ASP A 171 -22.95 12.92 -15.98
CA ASP A 171 -23.19 13.77 -17.16
C ASP A 171 -24.23 13.13 -18.09
N ASP A 172 -24.14 11.80 -18.30
CA ASP A 172 -25.15 11.02 -19.02
C ASP A 172 -26.55 11.10 -18.37
N GLY A 173 -26.62 11.36 -17.06
CA GLY A 173 -27.85 11.53 -16.29
C GLY A 173 -28.48 12.93 -16.37
N HIS A 174 -27.81 13.92 -16.97
CA HIS A 174 -28.32 15.29 -17.13
C HIS A 174 -28.62 15.69 -18.58
N GLY A 175 -28.34 14.81 -19.56
CA GLY A 175 -28.68 15.01 -20.98
C GLY A 175 -30.08 14.54 -21.42
N GLY A 176 -30.98 14.28 -20.47
CA GLY A 176 -32.27 13.62 -20.71
C GLY A 176 -33.53 14.46 -20.50
N ASP A 177 -33.45 15.79 -20.63
CA ASP A 177 -34.66 16.63 -20.73
C ASP A 177 -34.56 17.56 -21.94
N GLY A 178 -35.26 17.17 -23.01
CA GLY A 178 -35.18 17.80 -24.32
C GLY A 178 -36.22 17.26 -25.30
N GLY A 179 -37.49 17.17 -24.87
CA GLY A 179 -38.64 17.28 -25.76
C GLY A 179 -39.31 15.98 -26.24
N ALA A 180 -40.27 15.50 -25.45
CA ALA A 180 -41.47 14.91 -26.03
C ALA A 180 -42.30 16.04 -26.66
N GLY A 181 -42.48 15.99 -27.98
CA GLY A 181 -43.37 16.85 -28.74
C GLY A 181 -44.20 16.01 -29.68
N ASP A 182 -45.44 15.75 -29.25
CA ASP A 182 -46.57 15.24 -30.04
C ASP A 182 -46.77 16.08 -31.32
N GLY A 183 -47.21 15.43 -32.41
CA GLY A 183 -47.38 16.09 -33.70
C GLY A 183 -47.58 15.13 -34.87
N ILE A 184 -48.76 14.52 -34.93
CA ILE A 184 -49.39 13.93 -36.11
C ILE A 184 -49.41 14.96 -37.26
N GLU A 185 -49.00 14.58 -38.48
CA GLU A 185 -49.83 14.72 -39.70
C GLU A 185 -49.24 13.96 -40.91
N GLU A 186 -50.08 13.09 -41.48
CA GLU A 186 -49.98 12.57 -42.85
C GLU A 186 -49.99 13.70 -43.88
N LYS A 187 -49.20 13.59 -44.96
CA LYS A 187 -49.69 13.27 -46.32
C LYS A 187 -48.56 13.28 -47.34
#